data_AF-A0A8D8FBU7-F1
#
_entry.id   AF-A0A8D8FBU7-F1
#
_cell.length_a   1.000
_cell.length_b   1.000
_cell.length_c   1.000
_cell.angle_alpha   90.00
_cell.angle_beta   90.00
_cell.angle_gamma   90.00
#
_symmetry.space_group_name_H-M   'P 1'
#
loop_
_entity.id
_entity.type
_entity.pdbx_description
1 polymer ?
#
loop_
_entity_poly.entity_id
_entity_poly.type
_entity_poly.pdbx_seq_one_letter_code
_entity_poly.pdbx_strand_id
1 'polypeptide(L)'
;MTAYKRYVLTILHTTNWYDEELKPGSKSWKSLEYVRRIHAASGKQANKQNSKMLVSQKDVAITQFGFVGFVALSYQMLGIRYDEAGMEGFVHFWRTIGYMLGLEDRFNICTEDLTSSKQRMTLVLEQILRPALQTVSTEFVQMTNAMIDGLWCVNTFLDYNAFMFLTRRLAGVPGHYYWKDEPTNDGSTQPAYEKMGWHSRYILCMVLYINEMLLQKLSTQPGG
;
A
#
# COMPACT_ATOMS: atom_id res chain seq x y z
N MET A 1 -17.18 15.45 6.04
CA MET A 1 -17.03 14.03 5.66
C MET A 1 -16.09 13.35 6.66
N THR A 2 -16.57 12.35 7.40
CA THR A 2 -15.77 11.61 8.41
C THR A 2 -14.64 10.82 7.75
N ALA A 3 -13.53 10.57 8.46
CA ALA A 3 -12.37 9.82 7.96
C ALA A 3 -12.76 8.42 7.42
N TYR A 4 -13.61 7.70 8.14
CA TYR A 4 -14.22 6.43 7.72
C TYR A 4 -14.71 6.43 6.26
N LYS A 5 -15.59 7.38 5.90
CA LYS A 5 -16.17 7.46 4.55
C LYS A 5 -15.10 7.65 3.48
N ARG A 6 -14.00 8.36 3.79
CA ARG A 6 -12.91 8.57 2.82
C ARG A 6 -12.19 7.27 2.50
N TYR A 7 -11.84 6.48 3.51
CA TYR A 7 -11.09 5.24 3.32
C TYR A 7 -11.94 4.15 2.64
N VAL A 8 -13.21 3.98 3.04
CA VAL A 8 -14.12 3.05 2.36
C VAL A 8 -14.35 3.44 0.91
N LEU A 9 -14.55 4.74 0.62
CA LEU A 9 -14.69 5.19 -0.78
C LEU A 9 -13.43 4.91 -1.59
N THR A 10 -12.24 5.03 -0.99
CA THR A 10 -10.98 4.69 -1.67
C THR A 10 -10.93 3.21 -2.06
N ILE A 11 -11.33 2.31 -1.14
CA ILE A 11 -11.44 0.88 -1.44
C ILE A 11 -12.45 0.64 -2.55
N LEU A 12 -13.66 1.20 -2.44
CA LEU A 12 -14.70 0.99 -3.46
C LEU A 12 -14.28 1.47 -4.85
N HIS A 13 -13.63 2.63 -4.94
CA HIS A 13 -13.11 3.12 -6.21
C HIS A 13 -12.01 2.22 -6.76
N THR A 14 -11.04 1.81 -5.92
CA THR A 14 -9.93 0.97 -6.36
C THR A 14 -10.37 -0.44 -6.76
N THR A 15 -11.28 -1.06 -6.00
CA THR A 15 -11.94 -2.33 -6.38
C THR A 15 -12.67 -2.19 -7.71
N ASN A 16 -13.41 -1.10 -7.93
CA ASN A 16 -14.07 -0.86 -9.21
C ASN A 16 -13.08 -0.78 -10.40
N TRP A 17 -11.86 -0.31 -10.19
CA TRP A 17 -10.84 -0.26 -11.25
C TRP A 17 -10.31 -1.64 -11.63
N TYR A 18 -10.36 -2.60 -10.71
CA TYR A 18 -9.98 -4.00 -10.99
C TYR A 18 -11.12 -4.81 -11.60
N ASP A 19 -12.36 -4.58 -11.13
CA ASP A 19 -13.51 -5.43 -11.48
C ASP A 19 -14.17 -5.05 -12.82
N GLU A 20 -13.97 -3.81 -13.29
CA GLU A 20 -14.65 -3.29 -14.48
C GLU A 20 -13.64 -2.86 -15.55
N GLU A 21 -13.85 -3.31 -16.79
CA GLU A 21 -13.00 -3.01 -17.93
C GLU A 21 -12.78 -1.49 -18.10
N LEU A 22 -11.51 -1.07 -18.13
CA LEU A 22 -11.14 0.33 -18.28
C LEU A 22 -11.26 0.78 -19.74
N LYS A 23 -12.47 1.18 -20.13
CA LYS A 23 -12.77 1.78 -21.44
C LYS A 23 -13.56 3.08 -21.32
N PRO A 24 -13.49 3.99 -22.30
CA PRO A 24 -14.26 5.24 -22.28
C PRO A 24 -15.75 5.00 -21.96
N GLY A 25 -16.26 5.72 -20.95
CA GLY A 25 -17.66 5.64 -20.51
C GLY A 25 -18.03 4.48 -19.56
N SER A 26 -17.11 3.54 -19.32
CA SER A 26 -17.27 2.47 -18.32
C SER A 26 -17.39 3.02 -16.89
N LYS A 27 -17.75 2.15 -15.93
CA LYS A 27 -17.80 2.52 -14.51
C LYS A 27 -16.41 2.89 -13.97
N SER A 28 -15.37 2.12 -14.31
CA SER A 28 -13.99 2.40 -13.89
C SER A 28 -13.47 3.71 -14.48
N TRP A 29 -13.78 4.00 -15.75
CA TRP A 29 -13.46 5.29 -16.37
C TRP A 29 -14.12 6.47 -15.66
N LYS A 30 -15.44 6.41 -15.45
CA LYS A 30 -16.18 7.45 -14.73
C LYS A 30 -15.69 7.60 -13.29
N SER A 31 -15.32 6.50 -12.65
CA SER A 31 -14.73 6.50 -11.31
C SER A 31 -13.38 7.24 -11.30
N LEU A 32 -12.49 6.99 -12.25
CA LEU A 32 -11.19 7.68 -12.34
C LEU A 32 -11.36 9.17 -12.63
N GLU A 33 -12.25 9.55 -13.55
CA GLU A 33 -12.57 10.96 -13.82
C GLU A 33 -13.16 11.67 -12.59
N TYR A 34 -14.00 10.96 -11.82
CA TYR A 34 -14.54 11.49 -10.57
C TYR A 34 -13.43 11.71 -9.54
N VAL A 35 -12.58 10.70 -9.29
CA VAL A 35 -11.47 10.81 -8.33
C VAL A 35 -10.48 11.90 -8.73
N ARG A 36 -10.12 12.00 -10.03
CA ARG A 36 -9.26 13.08 -10.54
C ARG A 36 -9.84 14.47 -10.23
N ARG A 37 -11.15 14.66 -10.47
CA ARG A 37 -11.84 15.92 -10.17
C ARG A 37 -11.84 16.24 -8.67
N ILE A 38 -12.08 15.24 -7.82
CA ILE A 38 -12.09 15.42 -6.37
C ILE A 38 -10.68 15.76 -5.87
N HIS A 39 -9.63 15.06 -6.33
CA HIS A 39 -8.24 15.40 -5.99
C HIS A 39 -7.88 16.84 -6.40
N ALA A 40 -8.24 17.26 -7.62
CA ALA A 40 -8.00 18.62 -8.07
C ALA A 40 -8.74 19.67 -7.22
N ALA A 41 -10.02 19.42 -6.92
CA ALA A 41 -10.83 20.32 -6.11
C ALA A 41 -10.32 20.40 -4.65
N SER A 42 -10.04 19.26 -4.02
CA SER A 42 -9.50 19.19 -2.66
C SER A 42 -8.11 19.81 -2.57
N GLY A 43 -7.23 19.54 -3.55
CA GLY A 43 -5.89 20.14 -3.61
C GLY A 43 -5.95 21.66 -3.76
N LYS A 44 -6.82 22.19 -4.62
CA LYS A 44 -7.03 23.63 -4.78
C LYS A 44 -7.57 24.27 -3.49
N GLN A 45 -8.52 23.61 -2.84
CA GLN A 45 -9.10 24.11 -1.59
C GLN A 45 -8.08 24.11 -0.44
N ALA A 46 -7.29 23.05 -0.30
CA ALA A 46 -6.24 22.95 0.70
C ALA A 46 -5.16 24.02 0.48
N ASN A 47 -4.69 24.19 -0.76
CA ASN A 47 -3.73 25.21 -1.15
C ASN A 47 -4.22 26.64 -0.86
N LYS A 48 -5.53 26.89 -1.00
CA LYS A 48 -6.16 28.18 -0.66
C LYS A 48 -6.13 28.45 0.85
N GLN A 49 -6.25 27.41 1.68
CA GLN A 49 -6.19 27.55 3.14
C GLN A 49 -4.75 27.69 3.63
N ASN A 50 -3.82 26.94 3.04
CA ASN A 50 -2.40 27.00 3.35
C ASN A 50 -1.62 26.55 2.11
N SER A 51 -0.77 27.43 1.58
CA SER A 51 0.00 27.14 0.36
C SER A 51 0.97 25.96 0.50
N LYS A 52 1.31 25.57 1.73
CA LYS A 52 2.11 24.37 2.02
C LYS A 52 1.33 23.05 1.92
N MET A 53 0.00 23.10 1.78
CA MET A 53 -0.87 21.92 1.66
C MET A 53 -1.18 21.56 0.20
N LEU A 54 -0.36 22.01 -0.74
CA LEU A 54 -0.45 21.61 -2.14
C LEU A 54 -0.11 20.13 -2.28
N VAL A 55 -1.02 19.36 -2.88
CA VAL A 55 -0.73 17.97 -3.27
C VAL A 55 0.17 18.00 -4.50
N SER A 56 1.43 17.62 -4.32
CA SER A 56 2.44 17.59 -5.39
C SER A 56 2.41 16.28 -6.19
N GLN A 57 3.07 16.27 -7.34
CA GLN A 57 3.31 15.04 -8.12
C GLN A 57 4.02 13.96 -7.29
N LYS A 58 4.93 14.37 -6.40
CA LYS A 58 5.60 13.48 -5.45
C LYS A 58 4.60 12.81 -4.49
N ASP A 59 3.64 13.55 -3.97
CA ASP A 59 2.63 13.00 -3.04
C ASP A 59 1.73 11.98 -3.72
N VAL A 60 1.35 12.25 -4.98
CA VAL A 60 0.56 11.30 -5.81
C VAL A 60 1.40 10.05 -6.13
N ALA A 61 2.68 10.20 -6.48
CA ALA A 61 3.59 9.08 -6.74
C ALA A 61 3.82 8.19 -5.50
N ILE A 62 3.99 8.79 -4.32
CA ILE A 62 4.10 8.04 -3.05
C ILE A 62 2.77 7.34 -2.72
N THR A 63 1.63 7.99 -2.98
CA THR A 63 0.31 7.35 -2.80
C THR A 63 0.14 6.16 -3.74
N GLN A 64 0.56 6.30 -5.01
CA GLN A 64 0.57 5.20 -5.98
C GLN A 64 1.43 4.03 -5.47
N PHE A 65 2.59 4.31 -4.86
CA PHE A 65 3.43 3.27 -4.24
C PHE A 65 2.64 2.43 -3.24
N GLY A 66 1.78 3.03 -2.42
CA GLY A 66 0.97 2.30 -1.45
C GLY A 66 0.09 1.21 -2.08
N PHE A 67 -0.31 1.36 -3.35
CA PHE A 67 -1.15 0.38 -4.05
C PHE A 67 -0.37 -0.69 -4.82
N VAL A 68 0.77 -0.32 -5.41
CA VAL A 68 1.51 -1.20 -6.34
C VAL A 68 2.88 -1.61 -5.82
N GLY A 69 3.54 -0.76 -5.04
CA GLY A 69 4.95 -0.89 -4.67
C GLY A 69 5.24 -2.10 -3.80
N PHE A 70 4.48 -2.27 -2.70
CA PHE A 70 4.65 -3.44 -1.83
C PHE A 70 4.29 -4.76 -2.54
N VAL A 71 3.30 -4.74 -3.44
CA VAL A 71 2.97 -5.91 -4.26
C VAL A 71 4.13 -6.25 -5.20
N ALA A 72 4.68 -5.27 -5.91
CA ALA A 72 5.77 -5.50 -6.86
C ALA A 72 7.09 -5.90 -6.20
N LEU A 73 7.39 -5.39 -5.01
CA LEU A 73 8.65 -5.61 -4.30
C LEU A 73 8.62 -6.76 -3.29
N SER A 74 7.46 -7.04 -2.70
CA SER A 74 7.32 -7.94 -1.54
C SER A 74 6.18 -8.96 -1.73
N TYR A 75 5.88 -9.34 -2.98
CA TYR A 75 4.80 -10.26 -3.34
C TYR A 75 4.80 -11.56 -2.50
N GLN A 76 5.98 -12.11 -2.18
CA GLN A 76 6.11 -13.36 -1.40
C GLN A 76 5.55 -13.21 0.02
N MET A 77 5.82 -12.08 0.68
CA MET A 77 5.33 -11.77 2.03
C MET A 77 3.82 -11.54 2.06
N LEU A 78 3.25 -11.20 0.90
CA LEU A 78 1.81 -10.98 0.71
C LEU A 78 1.09 -12.24 0.20
N GLY A 79 1.79 -13.37 0.05
CA GLY A 79 1.21 -14.61 -0.45
C GLY A 79 0.81 -14.59 -1.92
N ILE A 80 1.34 -13.64 -2.70
CA ILE A 80 1.03 -13.48 -4.12
C ILE A 80 1.93 -14.42 -4.94
N ARG A 81 1.34 -15.21 -5.83
CA ARG A 81 2.09 -16.04 -6.78
C ARG A 81 2.77 -15.15 -7.81
N TYR A 82 4.08 -15.33 -7.99
CA TYR A 82 4.80 -14.60 -9.03
C TYR A 82 4.45 -15.14 -10.40
N ASP A 83 4.06 -14.23 -11.28
CA ASP A 83 4.00 -14.40 -12.73
C ASP A 83 4.56 -13.12 -13.33
N GLU A 84 5.58 -13.24 -14.19
CA GLU A 84 6.28 -12.08 -14.73
C GLU A 84 5.36 -11.26 -15.64
N ALA A 85 4.61 -11.92 -16.53
CA ALA A 85 3.65 -11.27 -17.42
C ALA A 85 2.51 -10.61 -16.62
N GLY A 86 1.97 -11.31 -15.62
CA GLY A 86 0.97 -10.74 -14.72
C GLY A 86 1.48 -9.52 -13.94
N MET A 87 2.74 -9.53 -13.50
CA MET A 87 3.34 -8.42 -12.78
C MET A 87 3.63 -7.23 -13.72
N GLU A 88 4.08 -7.47 -14.94
CA GLU A 88 4.20 -6.45 -15.99
C GLU A 88 2.86 -5.81 -16.29
N GLY A 89 1.82 -6.61 -16.49
CA GLY A 89 0.45 -6.14 -16.69
C GLY A 89 -0.07 -5.31 -15.50
N PHE A 90 0.20 -5.75 -14.27
CA PHE A 90 -0.18 -5.04 -13.05
C PHE A 90 0.52 -3.67 -12.92
N VAL A 91 1.81 -3.59 -13.25
CA VAL A 91 2.56 -2.34 -13.28
C VAL A 91 2.05 -1.43 -14.39
N HIS A 92 1.78 -1.96 -15.59
CA HIS A 92 1.22 -1.19 -16.70
C HIS A 92 -0.18 -0.62 -16.37
N PHE A 93 -1.02 -1.41 -15.72
CA PHE A 93 -2.31 -0.98 -15.21
C PHE A 93 -2.18 0.20 -14.25
N TRP A 94 -1.28 0.11 -13.26
CA TRP A 94 -1.06 1.21 -12.32
C TRP A 94 -0.37 2.41 -12.95
N ARG A 95 0.48 2.23 -13.97
CA ARG A 95 1.00 3.35 -14.79
C ARG A 95 -0.15 4.13 -15.42
N THR A 96 -1.08 3.42 -16.06
CA THR A 96 -2.26 3.98 -16.72
C THR A 96 -3.16 4.72 -15.72
N ILE A 97 -3.43 4.12 -14.55
CA ILE A 97 -4.19 4.80 -13.48
C ILE A 97 -3.49 6.07 -13.03
N GLY A 98 -2.17 6.03 -12.79
CA GLY A 98 -1.40 7.21 -12.41
C GLY A 98 -1.57 8.35 -13.41
N TYR A 99 -1.40 8.04 -14.70
CA TYR A 99 -1.61 9.00 -15.79
C TYR A 99 -3.05 9.56 -15.81
N MET A 100 -4.05 8.70 -15.70
CA MET A 100 -5.46 9.12 -15.65
C MET A 100 -5.81 9.97 -14.42
N LEU A 101 -5.11 9.80 -13.31
CA LEU A 101 -5.24 10.64 -12.12
C LEU A 101 -4.44 11.95 -12.20
N GLY A 102 -3.66 12.16 -13.27
CA GLY A 102 -2.92 13.39 -13.54
C GLY A 102 -1.47 13.37 -13.08
N LEU A 103 -0.91 12.19 -12.81
CA LEU A 103 0.52 12.01 -12.60
C LEU A 103 1.24 12.09 -13.95
N GLU A 104 2.23 12.96 -14.09
CA GLU A 104 3.06 13.03 -15.30
C GLU A 104 3.92 11.76 -15.39
N ASP A 105 4.10 11.23 -16.60
CA ASP A 105 4.85 10.00 -16.83
C ASP A 105 6.27 10.02 -16.23
N ARG A 106 6.94 11.17 -16.23
CA ARG A 106 8.28 11.32 -15.63
C ARG A 106 8.31 11.13 -14.11
N PHE A 107 7.19 11.35 -13.44
CA PHE A 107 7.02 11.18 -11.98
C PHE A 107 6.31 9.88 -11.61
N ASN A 108 5.81 9.12 -12.60
CA ASN A 108 5.14 7.86 -12.38
C ASN A 108 6.12 6.81 -11.87
N ILE A 109 5.78 6.15 -10.76
CA ILE A 109 6.63 5.08 -10.21
C ILE A 109 6.55 3.81 -11.06
N CYS A 110 5.47 3.65 -11.83
CA CYS A 110 5.28 2.61 -12.81
C CYS A 110 5.74 3.15 -14.18
N THR A 111 6.73 2.50 -14.75
CA THR A 111 7.42 2.92 -15.98
C THR A 111 7.01 2.03 -17.16
N GLU A 112 7.80 2.01 -18.23
CA GLU A 112 7.55 1.17 -19.41
C GLU A 112 7.85 -0.30 -19.21
N ASP A 113 8.70 -0.64 -18.25
CA ASP A 113 9.10 -2.01 -17.96
C ASP A 113 9.08 -2.30 -16.46
N LEU A 114 8.98 -3.58 -16.11
CA LEU A 114 8.91 -4.02 -14.72
C LEU A 114 10.22 -3.73 -13.96
N THR A 115 11.37 -3.83 -14.63
CA THR A 115 12.68 -3.68 -13.99
C THR A 115 12.90 -2.26 -13.52
N SER A 116 12.73 -1.26 -14.40
CA SER A 116 12.93 0.14 -14.03
C SER A 116 11.81 0.66 -13.10
N SER A 117 10.61 0.06 -13.15
CA SER A 117 9.56 0.27 -12.16
C SER A 117 9.97 -0.19 -10.76
N LYS A 118 10.47 -1.43 -10.63
CA LYS A 118 10.96 -1.97 -9.35
C LYS A 118 12.13 -1.14 -8.81
N GLN A 119 13.01 -0.64 -9.66
CA GLN A 119 14.10 0.27 -9.25
C GLN A 119 13.56 1.57 -8.64
N ARG A 120 12.61 2.25 -9.29
CA ARG A 120 11.98 3.47 -8.72
C ARG A 120 11.23 3.18 -7.44
N MET A 121 10.46 2.10 -7.40
CA MET A 121 9.73 1.68 -6.19
C MET A 121 10.71 1.44 -5.05
N THR A 122 11.85 0.79 -5.31
CA THR A 122 12.90 0.57 -4.30
C THR A 122 13.42 1.90 -3.76
N LEU A 123 13.71 2.88 -4.62
CA LEU A 123 14.15 4.20 -4.17
C LEU A 123 13.11 4.89 -3.28
N VAL A 124 11.82 4.83 -3.64
CA VAL A 124 10.73 5.38 -2.81
C VAL A 124 10.66 4.66 -1.46
N LEU A 125 10.75 3.33 -1.46
CA LEU A 125 10.72 2.51 -0.25
C LEU A 125 11.87 2.88 0.69
N GLU A 126 13.09 2.92 0.19
CA GLU A 126 14.29 3.08 1.00
C GLU A 126 14.54 4.52 1.44
N GLN A 127 14.27 5.50 0.57
CA GLN A 127 14.62 6.90 0.83
C GLN A 127 13.47 7.70 1.45
N ILE A 128 12.23 7.21 1.33
CA ILE A 128 11.04 7.95 1.81
C ILE A 128 10.30 7.15 2.87
N LEU A 129 9.84 5.95 2.55
CA LEU A 129 8.94 5.21 3.43
C LEU A 129 9.63 4.61 4.64
N ARG A 130 10.78 3.95 4.45
CA ARG A 130 11.53 3.34 5.56
C ARG A 130 11.94 4.39 6.62
N PRO A 131 12.52 5.56 6.27
CA PRO A 131 12.80 6.61 7.24
C PRO A 131 11.54 7.17 7.90
N ALA A 132 10.47 7.42 7.13
CA ALA A 132 9.21 7.94 7.67
C ALA A 132 8.53 6.99 8.66
N LEU A 133 8.71 5.68 8.48
CA LEU A 133 8.14 4.67 9.37
C LEU A 133 8.99 4.40 10.62
N GLN A 134 10.27 4.82 10.64
CA GLN A 134 11.09 4.76 11.86
C GLN A 134 10.57 5.73 12.93
N THR A 135 10.25 6.95 12.53
CA THR A 135 9.74 8.01 13.41
C THR A 135 8.46 8.59 12.84
N VAL A 136 7.32 8.20 13.43
CA VAL A 136 5.99 8.63 13.00
C VAL A 136 5.51 9.82 13.81
N SER A 137 4.74 10.73 13.20
CA SER A 137 4.13 11.86 13.91
C SER A 137 2.85 11.46 14.65
N THR A 138 2.40 12.30 15.57
CA THR A 138 1.13 12.10 16.29
C THR A 138 -0.07 12.07 15.31
N GLU A 139 -0.06 12.93 14.31
CA GLU A 139 -1.10 13.01 13.28
C GLU A 139 -1.14 11.72 12.44
N PHE A 140 0.03 11.15 12.12
CA PHE A 140 0.11 9.86 11.44
C PHE A 140 -0.56 8.75 12.26
N VAL A 141 -0.28 8.70 13.57
CA VAL A 141 -0.89 7.71 14.47
C VAL A 141 -2.41 7.90 14.53
N GLN A 142 -2.88 9.15 14.67
CA GLN A 142 -4.32 9.45 14.68
C GLN A 142 -5.02 9.05 13.37
N MET A 143 -4.41 9.39 12.23
CA MET A 143 -4.96 9.09 10.90
C MET A 143 -4.97 7.59 10.60
N THR A 144 -3.96 6.85 11.09
CA THR A 144 -3.88 5.40 10.94
C THR A 144 -4.92 4.70 11.81
N ASN A 145 -5.11 5.12 13.07
CA ASN A 145 -6.18 4.59 13.90
C ASN A 145 -7.56 4.85 13.27
N ALA A 146 -7.83 6.08 12.83
CA ALA A 146 -9.08 6.42 12.16
C ALA A 146 -9.30 5.63 10.84
N MET A 147 -8.22 5.24 10.16
CA MET A 147 -8.27 4.35 9.00
C MET A 147 -8.65 2.94 9.43
N ILE A 148 -7.94 2.35 10.39
CA ILE A 148 -8.15 0.99 10.88
C ILE A 148 -9.57 0.82 11.43
N ASP A 149 -10.02 1.74 12.27
CA ASP A 149 -11.39 1.76 12.81
C ASP A 149 -12.42 1.86 11.68
N GLY A 150 -12.13 2.69 10.68
CA GLY A 150 -12.99 2.84 9.52
C GLY A 150 -13.06 1.61 8.62
N LEU A 151 -11.99 0.82 8.56
CA LEU A 151 -11.92 -0.37 7.72
C LEU A 151 -12.39 -1.64 8.44
N TRP A 152 -12.79 -1.53 9.71
CA TRP A 152 -13.29 -2.66 10.50
C TRP A 152 -14.47 -3.39 9.82
N CYS A 153 -15.35 -2.66 9.12
CA CYS A 153 -16.47 -3.28 8.38
C CYS A 153 -16.04 -4.07 7.13
N VAL A 154 -14.82 -3.84 6.64
CA VAL A 154 -14.22 -4.56 5.50
C VAL A 154 -13.39 -5.75 6.00
N ASN A 155 -12.63 -5.56 7.08
CA ASN A 155 -11.82 -6.60 7.69
C ASN A 155 -11.76 -6.44 9.21
N THR A 156 -12.40 -7.36 9.93
CA THR A 156 -12.49 -7.36 11.40
C THR A 156 -11.17 -7.74 12.08
N PHE A 157 -10.19 -8.26 11.34
CA PHE A 157 -8.86 -8.60 11.85
C PHE A 157 -7.86 -7.42 11.79
N LEU A 158 -8.31 -6.21 11.45
CA LEU A 158 -7.44 -5.04 11.46
C LEU A 158 -7.14 -4.58 12.89
N ASP A 159 -5.99 -4.98 13.40
CA ASP A 159 -5.39 -4.50 14.65
C ASP A 159 -4.28 -3.49 14.32
N TYR A 160 -4.29 -2.33 14.98
CA TYR A 160 -3.34 -1.26 14.73
C TYR A 160 -1.87 -1.70 14.88
N ASN A 161 -1.54 -2.42 15.95
CA ASN A 161 -0.15 -2.83 16.22
C ASN A 161 0.31 -3.88 15.21
N ALA A 162 -0.54 -4.86 14.90
CA ALA A 162 -0.25 -5.87 13.89
C ALA A 162 -0.08 -5.23 12.50
N PHE A 163 -0.97 -4.32 12.11
CA PHE A 163 -0.90 -3.60 10.84
C PHE A 163 0.37 -2.75 10.73
N MET A 164 0.70 -2.00 11.79
CA MET A 164 1.92 -1.19 11.81
C MET A 164 3.18 -2.05 11.81
N PHE A 165 3.18 -3.18 12.51
CA PHE A 165 4.30 -4.14 12.47
C PHE A 165 4.52 -4.66 11.05
N LEU A 166 3.45 -5.13 10.38
CA LEU A 166 3.52 -5.63 9.00
C LEU A 166 4.01 -4.55 8.04
N THR A 167 3.49 -3.33 8.15
CA THR A 167 3.89 -2.20 7.31
C THR A 167 5.39 -1.88 7.48
N ARG A 168 5.88 -1.88 8.73
CA ARG A 168 7.30 -1.67 9.05
C ARG A 168 8.18 -2.81 8.55
N ARG A 169 7.72 -4.06 8.68
CA ARG A 169 8.40 -5.25 8.14
C ARG A 169 8.51 -5.19 6.60
N LEU A 170 7.41 -4.88 5.90
CA LEU A 170 7.40 -4.68 4.46
C LEU A 170 8.34 -3.55 4.00
N ALA A 171 8.48 -2.49 4.81
CA ALA A 171 9.40 -1.39 4.54
C ALA A 171 10.87 -1.69 4.89
N GLY A 172 11.17 -2.85 5.48
CA GLY A 172 12.51 -3.19 5.96
C GLY A 172 12.97 -2.28 7.10
N VAL A 173 12.06 -1.82 7.95
CA VAL A 173 12.42 -1.07 9.17
C VAL A 173 13.14 -2.04 10.11
N PRO A 174 14.34 -1.69 10.61
CA PRO A 174 15.09 -2.61 11.47
C PRO A 174 14.31 -3.03 12.72
N GLY A 175 14.53 -4.26 13.19
CA GLY A 175 13.83 -4.86 14.33
C GLY A 175 12.44 -5.44 14.02
N HIS A 176 11.96 -5.31 12.77
CA HIS A 176 10.64 -5.80 12.34
C HIS A 176 10.80 -7.03 11.46
N TYR A 177 11.25 -8.12 12.06
CA TYR A 177 11.33 -9.45 11.47
C TYR A 177 10.45 -10.42 12.27
N TYR A 178 9.97 -11.48 11.64
CA TYR A 178 9.12 -12.48 12.30
C TYR A 178 9.72 -13.88 12.26
N TRP A 179 10.22 -14.30 11.10
CA TRP A 179 10.90 -15.59 10.96
C TRP A 179 12.38 -15.48 11.32
N LYS A 180 12.96 -16.61 11.73
CA LYS A 180 14.37 -16.69 12.16
C LYS A 180 15.36 -16.50 11.01
N ASP A 181 14.93 -16.78 9.79
CA ASP A 181 15.78 -16.74 8.60
C ASP A 181 15.82 -15.33 7.97
N GLU A 182 15.08 -14.36 8.51
CA GLU A 182 15.11 -12.97 8.06
C GLU A 182 16.37 -12.25 8.57
N PRO A 183 17.03 -11.43 7.74
CA PRO A 183 18.24 -10.71 8.15
C PRO A 183 17.95 -9.72 9.28
N THR A 184 18.62 -9.93 10.42
CA THR A 184 18.55 -9.06 11.61
C THR A 184 19.47 -7.84 11.44
N ASN A 185 18.95 -6.80 10.77
CA ASN A 185 19.75 -5.63 10.39
C ASN A 185 20.06 -4.62 11.52
N ASP A 186 19.75 -4.88 12.80
CA ASP A 186 19.91 -3.89 13.88
C ASP A 186 20.67 -4.35 15.13
N GLY A 187 21.17 -5.59 15.17
CA GLY A 187 21.81 -6.11 16.39
C GLY A 187 20.87 -6.15 17.61
N SER A 188 19.56 -6.00 17.42
CA SER A 188 18.57 -6.18 18.49
C SER A 188 18.44 -7.67 18.82
N THR A 189 18.48 -7.99 20.11
CA THR A 189 18.36 -9.36 20.61
C THR A 189 16.92 -9.87 20.59
N GLN A 190 15.92 -8.99 20.41
CA GLN A 190 14.49 -9.34 20.48
C GLN A 190 13.67 -8.61 19.40
N PRO A 191 12.75 -9.31 18.73
CA PRO A 191 11.92 -8.72 17.68
C PRO A 191 10.87 -7.76 18.24
N ALA A 192 10.53 -6.73 17.47
CA ALA A 192 9.62 -5.67 17.92
C ALA A 192 8.21 -6.17 18.31
N TYR A 193 7.76 -7.31 17.75
CA TYR A 193 6.44 -7.88 18.06
C TYR A 193 6.32 -8.35 19.52
N GLU A 194 7.42 -8.63 20.21
CA GLU A 194 7.38 -9.12 21.61
C GLU A 194 6.87 -8.06 22.59
N LYS A 195 7.02 -6.78 22.24
CA LYS A 195 6.51 -5.64 23.03
C LYS A 195 5.00 -5.44 22.88
N MET A 196 4.37 -6.12 21.92
CA MET A 196 2.93 -5.97 21.66
C MET A 196 2.10 -6.83 22.60
N GLY A 197 0.86 -6.40 22.85
CA GLY A 197 -0.12 -7.19 23.60
C GLY A 197 -0.44 -8.53 22.93
N TRP A 198 -0.90 -9.50 23.72
CA TRP A 198 -1.18 -10.86 23.26
C TRP A 198 -2.17 -10.91 22.08
N HIS A 199 -3.21 -10.06 22.09
CA HIS A 199 -4.19 -9.98 21.02
C HIS A 199 -3.54 -9.59 19.69
N SER A 200 -2.78 -8.48 19.68
CA SER A 200 -2.09 -8.01 18.48
C SER A 200 -1.07 -9.04 17.97
N ARG A 201 -0.38 -9.76 18.87
CA ARG A 201 0.53 -10.86 18.50
C ARG A 201 -0.21 -12.03 17.86
N TYR A 202 -1.39 -12.38 18.37
CA TYR A 202 -2.24 -13.43 17.80
C TYR A 202 -2.71 -13.04 16.39
N ILE A 203 -3.24 -11.82 16.23
CA ILE A 203 -3.66 -11.30 14.92
C ILE A 203 -2.49 -11.30 13.93
N LEU A 204 -1.32 -10.80 14.36
CA LEU A 204 -0.11 -10.80 13.53
C LEU A 204 0.25 -12.22 13.08
N CYS A 205 0.28 -13.18 14.02
CA CYS A 205 0.55 -14.59 13.73
C CYS A 205 -0.42 -15.15 12.68
N MET A 206 -1.73 -14.89 12.84
CA MET A 206 -2.73 -15.34 11.89
C MET A 206 -2.51 -14.77 10.49
N VAL A 207 -2.28 -13.45 10.38
CA VAL A 207 -2.08 -12.79 9.08
C VAL A 207 -0.83 -13.33 8.39
N LEU A 208 0.28 -13.49 9.11
CA LEU A 208 1.52 -14.04 8.56
C LEU A 208 1.35 -15.50 8.13
N TYR A 209 0.67 -16.32 8.94
CA TYR A 209 0.40 -17.71 8.58
C TYR A 209 -0.47 -17.82 7.33
N ILE A 210 -1.50 -16.99 7.19
CA ILE A 210 -2.35 -16.96 6.00
C ILE A 210 -1.52 -16.59 4.77
N ASN A 211 -0.81 -15.46 4.82
CA ASN A 211 -0.11 -14.94 3.65
C ASN A 211 1.09 -15.79 3.25
N GLU A 212 1.93 -16.18 4.20
CA GLU A 212 3.23 -16.79 3.91
C GLU A 212 3.19 -18.31 3.89
N MET A 213 2.18 -18.96 4.50
CA MET A 213 2.07 -20.42 4.52
C MET A 213 0.86 -20.93 3.73
N LEU A 214 -0.34 -20.43 4.03
CA LEU A 214 -1.56 -20.97 3.41
C LEU A 214 -1.69 -20.58 1.94
N LEU A 215 -1.57 -19.29 1.63
CA LEU A 215 -1.68 -18.80 0.25
C LEU A 215 -0.56 -19.37 -0.63
N GLN A 216 0.66 -19.49 -0.10
CA GLN A 216 1.77 -20.12 -0.82
C GLN A 216 1.48 -21.60 -1.14
N LYS A 217 0.98 -22.38 -0.17
CA LYS A 217 0.62 -23.79 -0.42
C LYS A 217 -0.47 -23.94 -1.47
N LEU A 218 -1.53 -23.12 -1.42
CA LEU A 218 -2.60 -23.11 -2.42
C LEU A 218 -2.07 -22.73 -3.80
N SER A 219 -1.06 -21.87 -3.88
CA SER A 219 -0.45 -21.46 -5.14
C SER A 219 0.44 -22.52 -5.79
N THR A 220 0.96 -23.48 -5.00
CA THR A 220 1.83 -24.58 -5.45
C THR A 220 1.09 -25.86 -5.83
N GLN A 221 -0.20 -25.99 -5.53
CA GLN A 221 -0.97 -27.13 -6.02
C GLN A 221 -1.25 -26.97 -7.51
N PRO A 222 -0.89 -27.94 -8.38
CA PRO A 222 -1.32 -27.90 -9.77
C PRO A 222 -2.85 -27.96 -9.78
N GLY A 223 -3.48 -27.00 -10.45
CA GLY A 223 -4.93 -26.91 -10.55
C GLY A 223 -5.53 -28.22 -11.08
N GLY A 224 -6.59 -28.69 -10.41
CA GLY A 224 -7.54 -29.66 -10.96
C GLY A 224 -8.51 -29.01 -11.93
#